data_AF-A0A2N6G5S7-F1
#
_entry.id   AF-A0A2N6G5S7-F1
#
_cell.length_a   1.000
_cell.length_b   1.000
_cell.length_c   1.000
_cell.angle_alpha   90.00
_cell.angle_beta   90.00
_cell.angle_gamma   90.00
#
_symmetry.space_group_name_H-M   'P 1'
#
loop_
_entity.id
_entity.type
_entity.pdbx_description
1 polymer ?
#
loop_
_entity_poly.entity_id
_entity_poly.type
_entity_poly.pdbx_seq_one_letter_code
_entity_poly.pdbx_strand_id
1 'polypeptide(L)' 'MSKLLKKKKVAKIATKAASKVAKKKPAKKLAKKITKKVIAKKPTKVKTAKKAAKKIAKKA' A
#
# COMPACT_ATOMS: atom_id res chain seq x y z
N MET A 1 -18.32 6.13 -13.79
CA MET A 1 -16.99 6.53 -13.27
C MET A 1 -16.38 5.43 -12.41
N SER A 2 -15.16 4.99 -12.70
CA SER A 2 -14.46 4.01 -11.86
C SER A 2 -14.10 4.67 -10.52
N LYS A 3 -14.74 4.24 -9.42
CA LYS A 3 -14.49 4.80 -8.09
C LYS A 3 -13.05 4.47 -7.68
N LEU A 4 -12.14 5.43 -7.85
CA LEU A 4 -10.78 5.32 -7.33
C LEU A 4 -10.81 5.08 -5.83
N LEU A 5 -9.95 4.19 -5.35
CA LEU A 5 -9.84 3.95 -3.92
C LEU A 5 -9.33 5.21 -3.22
N LYS A 6 -10.12 5.68 -2.25
CA LYS A 6 -9.74 6.82 -1.40
C LYS A 6 -8.36 6.60 -0.79
N LYS A 7 -7.53 7.65 -0.81
CA LYS A 7 -6.14 7.67 -0.27
C LYS A 7 -6.04 7.09 1.14
N LYS A 8 -7.01 7.38 2.01
CA LYS A 8 -7.10 6.84 3.39
C LYS A 8 -7.19 5.32 3.44
N LYS A 9 -7.93 4.67 2.52
CA LYS A 9 -8.02 3.20 2.43
C LYS A 9 -6.72 2.59 1.92
N VAL A 10 -6.07 3.20 0.93
CA VAL A 10 -4.77 2.73 0.42
C VAL A 10 -3.68 2.84 1.49
N ALA A 11 -3.67 3.92 2.26
CA ALA A 11 -2.73 4.10 3.37
C ALA A 11 -2.90 3.00 4.45
N LYS A 12 -4.14 2.66 4.84
CA LYS A 12 -4.41 1.55 5.79
C LYS A 12 -3.92 0.19 5.27
N ILE A 13 -3.99 -0.05 3.95
CA ILE A 13 -3.49 -1.28 3.33
C ILE A 13 -1.96 -1.30 3.32
N ALA A 14 -1.35 -0.17 2.97
CA ALA A 14 0.09 -0.01 2.93
C ALA A 14 0.74 -0.15 4.31
N THR A 15 0.14 0.41 5.36
CA THR A 15 0.63 0.23 6.74
C THR A 15 0.55 -1.21 7.18
N LYS A 16 -0.59 -1.89 6.97
CA LYS A 16 -0.71 -3.33 7.28
C LYS A 16 0.29 -4.20 6.51
N ALA A 17 0.55 -3.88 5.24
CA ALA A 17 1.55 -4.59 4.45
C ALA A 17 2.97 -4.31 4.94
N ALA A 18 3.29 -3.05 5.23
CA ALA A 18 4.60 -2.65 5.74
C ALA A 18 4.89 -3.26 7.11
N SER A 19 3.95 -3.24 8.04
CA SER A 19 4.10 -3.83 9.39
C SER A 19 4.30 -5.34 9.38
N LYS A 20 3.81 -6.05 8.35
CA LYS A 20 4.03 -7.49 8.20
C LYS A 20 5.44 -7.85 7.70
N VAL A 21 6.10 -6.93 7.00
CA VAL A 21 7.44 -7.15 6.43
C VAL A 21 8.51 -6.52 7.32
N ALA A 22 8.29 -5.28 7.74
CA ALA A 22 9.19 -4.55 8.62
C ALA A 22 8.84 -4.80 10.09
N LYS A 23 9.59 -5.69 10.73
CA LYS A 23 9.45 -6.03 12.17
C LYS A 23 9.91 -4.89 13.13
N LYS A 24 10.61 -3.85 12.65
CA LYS A 24 11.06 -2.67 13.44
C LYS A 24 10.82 -1.33 12.69
N LYS A 25 11.19 -0.20 13.31
CA LYS A 25 10.96 1.24 12.98
C LYS A 25 10.87 1.69 11.49
N PRO A 26 11.48 1.07 10.45
CA PRO A 26 11.27 1.49 9.05
C PRO A 26 9.84 1.38 8.49
N ALA A 27 8.89 0.74 9.19
CA ALA A 27 7.51 0.56 8.71
C ALA A 27 6.83 1.87 8.26
N LYS A 28 7.10 3.01 8.92
CA LYS A 28 6.52 4.32 8.54
C LYS A 28 7.07 4.86 7.22
N LYS A 29 8.38 4.71 6.97
CA LYS A 29 9.03 5.11 5.70
C LYS A 29 8.60 4.18 4.56
N LEU A 30 8.54 2.87 4.81
CA LEU A 30 8.04 1.87 3.87
C LEU A 30 6.58 2.08 3.50
N ALA A 31 5.71 2.32 4.50
CA ALA A 31 4.29 2.58 4.25
C ALA A 31 4.08 3.82 3.37
N LYS A 32 4.84 4.90 3.56
CA LYS A 32 4.81 6.08 2.66
C LYS A 32 5.21 5.72 1.23
N LYS A 33 6.30 4.97 1.03
CA LYS A 33 6.75 4.51 -0.30
C LYS A 33 5.71 3.61 -0.98
N ILE A 34 5.18 2.62 -0.25
CA ILE A 34 4.13 1.72 -0.75
C ILE A 34 2.88 2.51 -1.13
N THR A 35 2.44 3.44 -0.29
CA THR A 35 1.24 4.27 -0.55
C THR A 35 1.39 5.07 -1.84
N LYS A 36 2.52 5.77 -2.05
CA LYS A 36 2.78 6.51 -3.29
C LYS A 36 2.73 5.59 -4.52
N LYS A 37 3.43 4.44 -4.48
CA LYS A 37 3.48 3.47 -5.60
C LYS A 37 2.13 2.80 -5.87
N VAL A 38 1.31 2.55 -4.84
CA VAL A 38 -0.03 1.95 -5.02
C VAL A 38 -1.01 2.97 -5.56
N ILE A 39 -0.96 4.24 -5.12
CA ILE A 39 -1.83 5.31 -5.66
C ILE A 39 -1.51 5.60 -7.13
N ALA A 40 -0.22 5.60 -7.51
CA ALA A 40 0.20 5.80 -8.90
C ALA A 40 -0.42 4.75 -9.85
N LYS A 41 -0.72 3.54 -9.36
CA LYS A 41 -1.40 2.48 -10.13
C LYS A 41 -2.92 2.65 -10.24
N LYS A 42 -3.48 3.76 -9.72
CA LYS A 42 -4.91 4.11 -9.79
C LYS A 42 -5.85 2.92 -9.52
N PRO A 43 -5.67 2.17 -8.41
CA PRO A 43 -6.46 0.98 -8.14
C PRO A 43 -7.92 1.36 -7.84
N THR A 44 -8.82 0.67 -8.52
CA THR A 44 -10.28 0.84 -8.37
C THR A 44 -10.86 -0.19 -7.39
N LYS A 45 -10.21 -1.37 -7.27
CA LYS A 45 -10.64 -2.48 -6.40
C LYS A 45 -9.71 -2.67 -5.20
N VAL A 46 -10.28 -2.97 -4.03
CA VAL A 46 -9.49 -3.21 -2.79
C VAL A 46 -8.52 -4.39 -2.96
N LYS A 47 -8.95 -5.43 -3.68
CA LYS A 47 -8.14 -6.62 -3.96
C LYS A 47 -6.88 -6.29 -4.77
N THR A 48 -6.97 -5.37 -5.74
CA THR A 48 -5.81 -4.96 -6.55
C THR A 48 -4.84 -4.11 -5.74
N ALA A 49 -5.35 -3.18 -4.91
CA ALA A 49 -4.54 -2.40 -3.98
C ALA A 49 -3.80 -3.30 -2.96
N LYS A 50 -4.47 -4.31 -2.39
CA LYS A 50 -3.83 -5.29 -1.47
C LYS A 50 -2.72 -6.09 -2.16
N LYS A 51 -2.98 -6.63 -3.36
CA LYS A 51 -1.97 -7.38 -4.13
C LYS A 51 -0.76 -6.51 -4.47
N ALA A 52 -0.99 -5.28 -4.94
CA ALA A 52 0.06 -4.34 -5.26
C ALA A 52 0.90 -3.97 -4.03
N ALA A 53 0.24 -3.63 -2.91
CA ALA A 53 0.91 -3.31 -1.67
C ALA A 53 1.79 -4.48 -1.16
N LYS A 54 1.30 -5.72 -1.22
CA LYS A 54 2.07 -6.92 -0.80
C LYS A 54 3.30 -7.15 -1.71
N LYS A 55 3.15 -7.00 -3.04
CA LYS A 55 4.28 -7.13 -3.98
C LYS A 55 5.34 -6.06 -3.73
N ILE A 56 4.92 -4.81 -3.49
CA ILE A 56 5.85 -3.69 -3.25
C ILE A 56 6.53 -3.85 -1.89
N ALA A 57 5.79 -4.28 -0.87
CA ALA A 57 6.34 -4.52 0.47
C ALA A 57 7.35 -5.66 0.50
N LYS A 58 7.20 -6.71 -0.32
CA LYS A 58 8.17 -7.82 -0.41
C LYS A 58 9.47 -7.46 -1.15
N LYS A 59 9.45 -6.44 -2.02
CA LYS A 59 10.60 -5.99 -2.82
C LYS A 59 11.45 -4.95 -2.10
N ALA A 60 11.03 -4.49 -0.92
CA ALA A 60 11.56 -3.33 -0.22
C ALA A 60 11.87 -3.70 1.22
#